data_AF-A0A7Y5L4M4-F1
#
_entry.id   AF-A0A7Y5L4M4-F1
#
_cell.length_a   1.000
_cell.length_b   1.000
_cell.length_c   1.000
_cell.angle_alpha   90.00
_cell.angle_beta   90.00
_cell.angle_gamma   90.00
#
_symmetry.space_group_name_H-M   'P 1'
#
loop_
_entity.id
_entity.type
_entity.pdbx_description
1 polymer ?
#
loop_
_entity_poly.entity_id
_entity_poly.type
_entity_poly.pdbx_seq_one_letter_code
_entity_poly.pdbx_strand_id
1 'polypeptide(L)'
;MAARRRQFKRPAGERRYRKLFIIAVEGLKTEPEYFAVFNSRESVIQVKCIKGDHASSPNHVLKRMEKYLSSERLLQSDEAWLVVDKDSWSDEQLMLLHNWAKKAENHGLALSNPNFEFWLLLHFESGKAVFELKRDGHHDHLVCLQCGRVEEFYDAEIEKRQVAIAKERGFKLQEHSLSLYADCIKPACPHRK
;
A
#
# COMPACT_ATOMS: atom_id res chain seq x y z
N MET A 1 2.15 -59.23 -40.72
CA MET A 1 1.06 -58.40 -40.15
C MET A 1 1.63 -57.03 -39.84
N ALA A 2 1.17 -55.97 -40.52
CA ALA A 2 1.69 -54.62 -40.31
C ALA A 2 1.21 -54.06 -38.96
N ALA A 3 2.14 -53.59 -38.13
CA ALA A 3 1.84 -53.02 -36.81
C ALA A 3 0.99 -51.74 -36.96
N ARG A 4 -0.18 -51.71 -36.32
CA ARG A 4 -1.09 -50.55 -36.28
C ARG A 4 -0.35 -49.31 -35.75
N ARG A 5 -0.21 -48.27 -36.57
CA ARG A 5 0.27 -46.94 -36.14
C ARG A 5 -0.60 -46.42 -35.01
N ARG A 6 -0.02 -46.18 -33.83
CA ARG A 6 -0.70 -45.50 -32.72
C ARG A 6 -0.98 -44.05 -33.13
N GLN A 7 -2.24 -43.66 -33.19
CA GLN A 7 -2.64 -42.27 -33.35
C GLN A 7 -2.44 -41.53 -32.03
N PHE A 8 -1.42 -40.68 -31.96
CA PHE A 8 -1.25 -39.72 -30.87
C PHE A 8 -2.21 -38.55 -31.12
N LYS A 9 -3.42 -38.61 -30.56
CA LYS A 9 -4.27 -37.43 -30.43
C LYS A 9 -3.83 -36.67 -29.18
N ARG A 10 -3.22 -35.49 -29.37
CA ARG A 10 -2.92 -34.58 -28.27
C ARG A 10 -4.24 -34.16 -27.63
N PRO A 11 -4.47 -34.38 -26.32
CA PRO A 11 -5.66 -33.89 -25.67
C PRO A 11 -5.73 -32.37 -25.83
N ALA A 12 -6.93 -31.85 -26.10
CA ALA A 12 -7.14 -30.41 -26.15
C ALA A 12 -6.77 -29.82 -24.78
N GLY A 13 -5.95 -28.77 -24.76
CA GLY A 13 -5.57 -28.12 -23.52
C GLY A 13 -6.79 -27.54 -22.83
N GLU A 14 -7.02 -27.91 -21.58
CA GLU A 14 -8.09 -27.36 -20.76
C GLU A 14 -7.66 -25.96 -20.29
N ARG A 15 -8.30 -24.90 -20.80
CA ARG A 15 -8.12 -23.56 -20.22
C ARG A 15 -8.97 -23.50 -18.95
N ARG A 16 -8.32 -23.51 -17.79
CA ARG A 16 -8.99 -23.17 -16.53
C ARG A 16 -9.50 -21.74 -16.63
N TYR A 17 -10.82 -21.57 -16.53
CA TYR A 17 -11.44 -20.26 -16.50
C TYR A 17 -10.88 -19.49 -15.30
N ARG A 18 -10.32 -18.30 -15.54
CA ARG A 18 -9.77 -17.46 -14.48
C ARG A 18 -10.90 -16.64 -13.89
N LYS A 19 -11.07 -16.72 -12.58
CA LYS A 19 -12.09 -15.93 -11.87
C LYS A 19 -11.77 -14.45 -12.05
N LEU A 20 -12.70 -13.67 -12.61
CA LEU A 20 -12.50 -12.23 -12.84
C LEU A 20 -13.00 -11.43 -11.63
N PHE A 21 -12.13 -10.55 -11.13
CA PHE A 21 -12.45 -9.55 -10.12
C PHE A 21 -12.39 -8.17 -10.77
N ILE A 22 -13.50 -7.46 -10.73
CA ILE A 22 -13.62 -6.10 -11.24
C ILE A 22 -13.61 -5.16 -10.07
N ILE A 23 -12.61 -4.29 -10.00
CA ILE A 23 -12.39 -3.43 -8.83
C ILE A 23 -12.54 -1.98 -9.27
N ALA A 24 -13.51 -1.26 -8.72
CA ALA A 24 -13.55 0.19 -8.83
C ALA A 24 -12.83 0.79 -7.62
N VAL A 25 -11.74 1.50 -7.91
CA VAL A 25 -10.88 2.14 -6.91
C VAL A 25 -11.11 3.66 -6.91
N GLU A 26 -10.90 4.29 -5.77
CA GLU A 26 -10.88 5.75 -5.65
C GLU A 26 -9.65 6.37 -6.31
N GLY A 27 -8.44 5.88 -5.98
CA GLY A 27 -7.20 6.45 -6.47
C GLY A 27 -6.81 6.05 -7.89
N LEU A 28 -5.88 6.84 -8.44
CA LEU A 28 -5.51 6.80 -9.86
C LEU A 28 -4.27 5.95 -10.16
N LYS A 29 -3.41 5.73 -9.17
CA LYS A 29 -2.06 5.18 -9.37
C LYS A 29 -1.79 3.98 -8.46
N THR A 30 -1.82 4.20 -7.16
CA THR A 30 -1.34 3.23 -6.17
C THR A 30 -2.17 1.95 -6.18
N GLU A 31 -3.49 2.05 -6.09
CA GLU A 31 -4.37 0.89 -6.01
C GLU A 31 -4.39 0.07 -7.31
N PRO A 32 -4.49 0.67 -8.52
CA PRO A 32 -4.30 -0.07 -9.76
C PRO A 32 -2.95 -0.80 -9.84
N GLU A 33 -1.86 -0.22 -9.32
CA GLU A 33 -0.54 -0.85 -9.28
C GLU A 33 -0.48 -2.03 -8.30
N TYR A 34 -1.03 -1.89 -7.09
CA TYR A 34 -1.13 -2.97 -6.12
C TYR A 34 -1.89 -4.18 -6.67
N PHE A 35 -3.03 -3.94 -7.31
CA PHE A 35 -3.85 -5.02 -7.85
C PHE A 35 -3.29 -5.63 -9.14
N ALA A 36 -2.45 -4.90 -9.88
CA ALA A 36 -1.81 -5.42 -11.10
C ALA A 36 -0.90 -6.63 -10.82
N VAL A 37 -0.35 -6.75 -9.61
CA VAL A 37 0.49 -7.88 -9.18
C VAL A 37 -0.23 -9.23 -9.34
N PHE A 38 -1.56 -9.24 -9.19
CA PHE A 38 -2.37 -10.46 -9.32
C PHE A 38 -2.60 -10.93 -10.77
N ASN A 39 -2.19 -10.15 -11.77
CA ASN A 39 -2.36 -10.47 -13.19
C ASN A 39 -1.19 -11.29 -13.79
N SER A 40 -0.45 -12.02 -12.97
CA SER A 40 0.64 -12.88 -13.42
C SER A 40 0.14 -14.06 -14.27
N ARG A 41 1.04 -14.67 -15.07
CA ARG A 41 0.68 -15.80 -15.95
C ARG A 41 0.24 -17.05 -15.18
N GLU A 42 0.68 -17.20 -13.95
CA GLU A 42 0.38 -18.34 -13.06
C GLU A 42 -0.88 -18.12 -12.23
N SER A 43 -1.39 -16.88 -12.20
CA SER A 43 -2.56 -16.54 -11.41
C SER A 43 -3.82 -17.24 -11.91
N VAL A 44 -4.56 -17.82 -10.97
CA VAL A 44 -5.89 -18.42 -11.17
C VAL A 44 -7.00 -17.36 -11.20
N ILE A 45 -6.67 -16.13 -10.81
CA ILE A 45 -7.57 -14.98 -10.82
C ILE A 45 -7.10 -13.95 -11.84
N GLN A 46 -8.02 -13.11 -12.30
CA GLN A 46 -7.73 -11.94 -13.11
C GLN A 46 -8.35 -10.73 -12.41
N VAL A 47 -7.59 -9.65 -12.27
CA VAL A 47 -8.06 -8.43 -11.60
C VAL A 47 -8.08 -7.29 -12.61
N LYS A 48 -9.25 -6.68 -12.81
CA LYS A 48 -9.44 -5.52 -13.70
C LYS A 48 -9.83 -4.31 -12.85
N CYS A 49 -8.93 -3.35 -12.73
CA CYS A 49 -9.21 -2.09 -12.06
C CYS A 49 -9.86 -1.08 -13.01
N ILE A 50 -11.02 -0.55 -12.62
CA ILE A 50 -11.67 0.57 -13.29
C ILE A 50 -11.01 1.85 -12.76
N LYS A 51 -10.13 2.44 -13.57
CA LYS A 51 -9.42 3.67 -13.22
C LYS A 51 -10.40 4.84 -13.05
N GLY A 52 -10.09 5.73 -12.12
CA GLY A 52 -10.82 6.97 -11.91
C GLY A 52 -10.40 8.08 -12.88
N ASP A 53 -11.22 9.13 -12.91
CA ASP A 53 -10.79 10.47 -13.32
C ASP A 53 -10.48 11.27 -12.03
N HIS A 54 -10.12 12.56 -12.14
CA HIS A 54 -9.79 13.45 -10.99
C HIS A 54 -10.88 13.63 -9.92
N ALA A 55 -12.04 12.97 -10.03
CA ALA A 55 -13.13 13.02 -9.06
C ALA A 55 -13.13 11.77 -8.17
N SER A 56 -12.60 11.92 -6.94
CA SER A 56 -12.34 10.84 -5.99
C SER A 56 -13.53 10.47 -5.08
N SER A 57 -14.72 11.08 -5.19
CA SER A 57 -15.76 10.78 -4.19
C SER A 57 -16.39 9.37 -4.35
N PRO A 58 -16.85 8.74 -3.24
CA PRO A 58 -17.52 7.42 -3.24
C PRO A 58 -18.61 7.25 -4.29
N ASN A 59 -19.42 8.28 -4.48
CA ASN A 59 -20.51 8.27 -5.45
C ASN A 59 -20.02 8.15 -6.89
N HIS A 60 -18.83 8.68 -7.20
CA HIS A 60 -18.23 8.51 -8.52
C HIS A 60 -17.69 7.10 -8.73
N VAL A 61 -17.12 6.48 -7.69
CA VAL A 61 -16.69 5.07 -7.71
C VAL A 61 -17.89 4.17 -7.99
N LEU A 62 -18.99 4.37 -7.27
CA LEU A 62 -20.24 3.63 -7.44
C LEU A 62 -20.81 3.80 -8.85
N LYS A 63 -20.96 5.04 -9.33
CA LYS A 63 -21.47 5.33 -10.69
C LYS A 63 -20.61 4.69 -11.78
N ARG A 64 -19.28 4.68 -11.62
CA ARG A 64 -18.37 4.02 -12.56
C ARG A 64 -18.61 2.52 -12.60
N MET A 65 -18.79 1.90 -11.44
CA MET A 65 -19.10 0.47 -11.37
C MET A 65 -20.46 0.16 -12.02
N GLU A 66 -21.51 0.92 -11.72
CA GLU A 66 -22.83 0.72 -12.34
C GLU A 66 -22.80 0.94 -13.86
N LYS A 67 -22.06 1.94 -14.35
CA LYS A 67 -21.83 2.15 -15.78
C LYS A 67 -21.11 0.95 -16.41
N TYR A 68 -20.11 0.40 -15.73
CA TYR A 68 -19.39 -0.77 -16.21
C TYR A 68 -20.32 -2.00 -16.31
N LEU A 69 -21.06 -2.28 -15.25
CA LEU A 69 -21.99 -3.43 -15.17
C LEU A 69 -23.16 -3.34 -16.17
N SER A 70 -23.53 -2.13 -16.60
CA SER A 70 -24.53 -1.97 -17.67
C SER A 70 -23.96 -2.22 -19.07
N SER A 71 -22.65 -2.07 -19.25
CA SER A 71 -21.97 -2.27 -20.54
C SER A 71 -21.39 -3.67 -20.72
N GLU A 72 -20.92 -4.30 -19.65
CA GLU A 72 -20.33 -5.63 -19.63
C GLU A 72 -21.09 -6.53 -18.66
N ARG A 73 -21.49 -7.72 -19.10
CA ARG A 73 -22.17 -8.71 -18.26
C ARG A 73 -21.14 -9.58 -17.55
N LEU A 74 -21.19 -9.61 -16.21
CA LEU A 74 -20.42 -10.53 -15.38
C LEU A 74 -20.88 -11.99 -15.60
N LEU A 75 -19.93 -12.92 -15.65
CA LEU A 75 -20.23 -14.34 -15.55
C LEU A 75 -20.50 -14.72 -14.09
N GLN A 76 -21.09 -15.90 -13.87
CA GLN A 76 -21.53 -16.35 -12.55
C GLN A 76 -20.39 -16.46 -11.52
N SER A 77 -19.15 -16.67 -11.99
CA SER A 77 -17.96 -16.72 -11.16
C SER A 77 -17.34 -15.35 -10.88
N ASP A 78 -17.73 -14.30 -11.61
CA ASP A 78 -17.04 -13.02 -11.57
C ASP A 78 -17.58 -12.14 -10.45
N GLU A 79 -16.71 -11.37 -9.82
CA GLU A 79 -17.05 -10.52 -8.69
C GLU A 79 -16.76 -9.04 -8.98
N ALA A 80 -17.62 -8.17 -8.47
CA ALA A 80 -17.46 -6.72 -8.55
C ALA A 80 -17.22 -6.14 -7.16
N TRP A 81 -16.13 -5.39 -7.01
CA TRP A 81 -15.68 -4.85 -5.74
C TRP A 81 -15.55 -3.33 -5.82
N LEU A 82 -16.04 -2.64 -4.79
CA LEU A 82 -15.75 -1.24 -4.54
C LEU A 82 -14.62 -1.19 -3.50
N VAL A 83 -13.53 -0.49 -3.82
CA VAL A 83 -12.39 -0.25 -2.90
C VAL A 83 -12.25 1.25 -2.74
N VAL A 84 -12.36 1.71 -1.50
CA VAL A 84 -12.48 3.14 -1.21
C VAL A 84 -11.75 3.47 0.11
N ASP A 85 -11.18 4.68 0.27
CA ASP A 85 -10.43 5.14 1.46
C ASP A 85 -11.28 5.72 2.61
N LYS A 86 -11.14 5.23 3.85
CA LYS A 86 -12.03 5.60 4.99
C LYS A 86 -12.06 7.09 5.41
N ASP A 87 -11.26 7.97 4.83
CA ASP A 87 -10.74 9.15 5.55
C ASP A 87 -11.63 10.40 5.57
N SER A 88 -12.67 10.48 4.73
CA SER A 88 -13.40 11.74 4.59
C SER A 88 -14.87 11.62 4.19
N TRP A 89 -15.54 10.50 4.50
CA TRP A 89 -16.94 10.32 4.08
C TRP A 89 -17.93 10.31 5.23
N SER A 90 -19.15 10.71 4.91
CA SER A 90 -20.28 10.62 5.83
C SER A 90 -20.84 9.19 5.92
N ASP A 91 -21.50 8.89 7.03
CA ASP A 91 -22.21 7.62 7.23
C ASP A 91 -23.22 7.35 6.11
N GLU A 92 -23.86 8.40 5.56
CA GLU A 92 -24.78 8.27 4.42
C GLU A 92 -24.08 7.73 3.17
N GLN A 93 -22.87 8.23 2.86
CA GLN A 93 -22.08 7.77 1.72
C GLN A 93 -21.63 6.31 1.91
N LEU A 94 -21.21 5.94 3.11
CA LEU A 94 -20.85 4.57 3.45
C LEU A 94 -22.05 3.62 3.34
N MET A 95 -23.22 4.05 3.81
CA MET A 95 -24.46 3.28 3.70
C MET A 95 -24.86 3.03 2.25
N LEU A 96 -24.66 4.00 1.35
CA LEU A 96 -24.93 3.81 -0.09
C LEU A 96 -24.07 2.70 -0.69
N LEU A 97 -22.76 2.71 -0.42
CA LEU A 97 -21.84 1.67 -0.90
C LEU A 97 -22.19 0.29 -0.32
N HIS A 98 -22.46 0.23 0.98
CA HIS A 98 -22.83 -0.99 1.66
C HIS A 98 -24.15 -1.57 1.13
N ASN A 99 -25.14 -0.71 0.87
CA ASN A 99 -26.41 -1.13 0.28
C ASN A 99 -26.21 -1.69 -1.14
N TRP A 100 -25.33 -1.08 -1.94
CA TRP A 100 -24.98 -1.63 -3.26
C TRP A 100 -24.31 -3.00 -3.16
N ALA A 101 -23.39 -3.17 -2.21
CA ALA A 101 -22.70 -4.44 -2.00
C ALA A 101 -23.68 -5.57 -1.60
N LYS A 102 -24.74 -5.24 -0.87
CA LYS A 102 -25.80 -6.21 -0.51
C LYS A 102 -26.77 -6.54 -1.65
N LYS A 103 -26.75 -5.85 -2.79
CA LYS A 103 -27.69 -6.10 -3.89
C LYS A 103 -27.44 -7.44 -4.60
N ALA A 104 -26.23 -7.95 -4.58
CA ALA A 104 -25.88 -9.20 -5.24
C ALA A 104 -24.80 -9.96 -4.45
N GLU A 105 -24.84 -11.29 -4.50
CA GLU A 105 -23.89 -12.14 -3.78
C GLU A 105 -22.45 -12.02 -4.32
N ASN A 106 -22.29 -11.57 -5.56
CA ASN A 106 -20.99 -11.35 -6.19
C ASN A 106 -20.52 -9.88 -6.12
N HIS A 107 -21.15 -9.05 -5.28
CA HIS A 107 -20.70 -7.70 -5.00
C HIS A 107 -19.97 -7.62 -3.65
N GLY A 108 -18.85 -6.91 -3.63
CA GLY A 108 -18.05 -6.69 -2.45
C GLY A 108 -17.77 -5.21 -2.19
N LEU A 109 -17.59 -4.86 -0.93
CA LEU A 109 -17.11 -3.55 -0.49
C LEU A 109 -15.89 -3.76 0.40
N ALA A 110 -14.78 -3.16 0.03
CA ALA A 110 -13.57 -3.10 0.81
C ALA A 110 -13.25 -1.63 1.14
N LEU A 111 -12.90 -1.40 2.40
CA LEU A 111 -12.50 -0.09 2.87
C LEU A 111 -10.98 -0.14 3.11
N SER A 112 -10.22 0.69 2.41
CA SER A 112 -8.82 0.90 2.73
C SER A 112 -8.75 1.76 4.00
N ASN A 113 -7.96 1.28 4.96
CA ASN A 113 -7.54 2.10 6.08
C ASN A 113 -6.25 2.80 5.64
N PRO A 114 -6.15 4.13 5.68
CA PRO A 114 -4.90 4.80 5.39
C PRO A 114 -3.83 4.27 6.32
N ASN A 115 -2.61 4.20 5.80
CA ASN A 115 -1.43 3.84 6.58
C ASN A 115 -1.44 2.38 7.07
N PHE A 116 -2.18 1.45 6.45
CA PHE A 116 -2.02 0.03 6.77
C PHE A 116 -0.59 -0.43 6.48
N GLU A 117 0.04 0.07 5.43
CA GLU A 117 1.45 -0.19 5.11
C GLU A 117 2.38 0.38 6.19
N PHE A 118 2.04 1.53 6.76
CA PHE A 118 2.75 2.11 7.90
C PHE A 118 2.54 1.27 9.15
N TRP A 119 1.32 0.81 9.43
CA TRP A 119 1.03 -0.11 10.52
C TRP A 119 1.80 -1.42 10.36
N LEU A 120 1.82 -1.98 9.14
CA LEU A 120 2.54 -3.21 8.79
C LEU A 120 4.05 -3.01 8.96
N LEU A 121 4.61 -1.91 8.45
CA LEU A 121 6.01 -1.54 8.63
C LEU A 121 6.36 -1.45 10.11
N LEU A 122 5.59 -0.72 10.92
CA LEU A 122 5.80 -0.57 12.36
C LEU A 122 5.58 -1.87 13.15
N HIS A 123 4.81 -2.81 12.59
CA HIS A 123 4.54 -4.10 13.22
C HIS A 123 5.67 -5.12 12.98
N PHE A 124 6.34 -5.02 11.82
CA PHE A 124 7.39 -5.97 11.42
C PHE A 124 8.82 -5.41 11.56
N GLU A 125 9.02 -4.11 11.39
CA GLU A 125 10.23 -3.45 11.84
C GLU A 125 10.08 -3.14 13.33
N SER A 126 11.00 -3.64 14.15
CA SER A 126 11.17 -3.22 15.55
C SER A 126 11.62 -1.76 15.69
N GLY A 127 11.38 -0.93 14.67
CA GLY A 127 11.65 0.49 14.68
C GLY A 127 10.64 1.16 15.59
N LYS A 128 11.10 1.61 16.76
CA LYS A 128 10.35 2.63 17.51
C LYS A 128 10.29 3.86 16.61
N ALA A 129 9.17 4.07 15.91
CA ALA A 129 8.97 5.31 15.20
C ALA A 129 8.90 6.44 16.20
N VAL A 130 9.87 7.34 16.09
CA VAL A 130 9.94 8.56 16.89
C VAL A 130 9.24 9.63 16.08
N PHE A 131 8.12 10.12 16.60
CA PHE A 131 7.40 11.24 16.03
C PHE A 131 7.71 12.48 16.86
N GLU A 132 8.17 13.54 16.21
CA GLU A 132 8.32 14.86 16.83
C GLU A 132 7.29 15.84 16.26
N LEU A 133 6.74 16.68 17.13
CA LEU A 133 6.01 17.86 16.69
C LEU A 133 7.03 18.83 16.09
N LYS A 134 6.70 19.46 14.96
CA LYS A 134 7.57 20.46 14.33
C LYS A 134 7.93 21.55 15.35
N ARG A 135 9.17 21.52 15.85
CA ARG A 135 9.73 22.52 16.77
C ARG A 135 10.61 23.49 15.99
N ASP A 136 10.71 24.71 16.47
CA ASP A 136 11.63 25.71 15.91
C ASP A 136 13.06 25.40 16.35
N GLY A 137 13.91 25.00 15.41
CA GLY A 137 15.34 24.75 15.60
C GLY A 137 15.79 23.38 15.08
N HIS A 138 16.83 23.37 14.21
CA HIS A 138 17.45 22.14 13.71
C HIS A 138 18.17 21.40 14.84
N HIS A 139 17.89 20.11 14.99
CA HIS A 139 18.53 19.23 15.95
C HIS A 139 18.55 17.80 15.41
N ASP A 140 19.49 17.01 15.91
CA ASP A 140 19.69 15.60 15.58
C ASP A 140 19.28 14.72 16.76
N HIS A 141 19.15 13.41 16.54
CA HIS A 141 18.67 12.47 17.55
C HIS A 141 19.70 11.40 17.92
N LEU A 142 19.85 11.13 19.21
CA LEU A 142 20.57 9.99 19.75
C LEU A 142 19.57 8.99 20.35
N VAL A 143 19.47 7.79 19.76
CA VAL A 143 18.48 6.77 20.10
C VAL A 143 19.15 5.58 20.77
N CYS A 144 18.74 5.28 22.00
CA CYS A 144 19.21 4.10 22.71
C CYS A 144 18.44 2.84 22.29
N LEU A 145 19.13 1.82 21.77
CA LEU A 145 18.50 0.56 21.33
C LEU A 145 18.01 -0.30 22.50
N GLN A 146 18.70 -0.24 23.65
CA GLN A 146 18.32 -1.01 24.84
C GLN A 146 17.13 -0.43 25.60
N CYS A 147 17.14 0.87 25.90
CA CYS A 147 16.07 1.50 26.69
C CYS A 147 15.04 2.26 25.86
N GLY A 148 15.33 2.56 24.59
CA GLY A 148 14.45 3.38 23.74
C GLY A 148 14.45 4.87 24.05
N ARG A 149 15.33 5.34 24.93
CA ARG A 149 15.46 6.78 25.19
C ARG A 149 15.98 7.48 23.94
N VAL A 150 15.35 8.61 23.61
CA VAL A 150 15.80 9.52 22.56
C VAL A 150 16.30 10.80 23.22
N GLU A 151 17.47 11.27 22.84
CA GLU A 151 18.05 12.55 23.27
C GLU A 151 18.29 13.43 22.04
N GLU A 152 17.84 14.68 22.11
CA GLU A 152 18.07 15.69 21.06
C GLU A 152 19.47 16.31 21.26
N PHE A 153 20.23 16.52 20.18
CA PHE A 153 21.53 17.19 20.24
C PHE A 153 21.77 18.07 19.00
N TYR A 154 22.77 18.94 19.08
CA TYR A 154 23.24 19.74 17.96
C TYR A 154 24.76 19.88 18.07
N ASP A 155 25.48 19.65 16.98
CA ASP A 155 26.94 19.78 16.93
C ASP A 155 27.38 20.61 15.72
N ALA A 156 27.89 21.81 15.98
CA ALA A 156 28.29 22.75 14.94
C ALA A 156 29.46 22.26 14.07
N GLU A 157 30.30 21.34 14.56
CA GLU A 157 31.41 20.79 13.77
C GLU A 157 30.92 19.72 12.81
N ILE A 158 29.95 18.90 13.23
CA ILE A 158 29.25 17.96 12.33
C ILE A 158 28.58 18.74 11.20
N GLU A 159 27.85 19.81 11.50
CA GLU A 159 27.19 20.66 10.50
C GLU A 159 28.17 21.20 9.45
N LYS A 160 29.27 21.81 9.93
CA LYS A 160 30.31 22.34 9.04
C LYS A 160 30.90 21.25 8.16
N ARG A 161 31.10 20.04 8.71
CA ARG A 161 31.67 18.92 7.97
C ARG A 161 30.72 18.41 6.89
N GLN A 162 29.43 18.30 7.17
CA GLN A 162 28.43 17.92 6.18
C GLN A 162 28.37 18.92 5.01
N VAL A 163 28.36 20.22 5.31
CA VAL A 163 28.39 21.30 4.30
C VAL A 163 29.67 21.24 3.47
N ALA A 164 30.82 21.03 4.11
CA ALA A 164 32.12 20.92 3.41
C ALA A 164 32.14 19.73 2.45
N ILE A 165 31.71 18.55 2.89
CA ILE A 165 31.65 17.34 2.05
C ILE A 165 30.69 17.53 0.87
N ALA A 166 29.52 18.14 1.10
CA ALA A 166 28.57 18.43 0.03
C ALA A 166 29.21 19.36 -1.02
N LYS A 167 29.87 20.43 -0.57
CA LYS A 167 30.54 21.40 -1.44
C LYS A 167 31.70 20.79 -2.22
N GLU A 168 32.54 19.97 -1.58
CA GLU A 168 33.64 19.25 -2.23
C GLU A 168 33.16 18.35 -3.37
N ARG A 169 31.95 17.80 -3.25
CA ARG A 169 31.32 16.95 -4.26
C ARG A 169 30.44 17.70 -5.25
N GLY A 170 30.42 19.04 -5.20
CA GLY A 170 29.65 19.88 -6.13
C GLY A 170 28.16 20.00 -5.80
N PHE A 171 27.74 19.70 -4.56
CA PHE A 171 26.35 19.82 -4.11
C PHE A 171 26.15 21.02 -3.18
N LYS A 172 24.94 21.60 -3.21
CA LYS A 172 24.47 22.59 -2.22
C LYS A 172 23.52 21.89 -1.24
N LEU A 173 23.98 21.67 -0.01
CA LEU A 173 23.16 21.06 1.05
C LEU A 173 21.90 21.92 1.30
N GLN A 174 20.71 21.31 1.26
CA GLN A 174 19.43 21.97 1.55
C GLN A 174 18.94 21.66 2.96
N GLU A 175 19.01 20.39 3.35
CA GLU A 175 18.55 19.85 4.63
C GLU A 175 19.29 18.55 4.88
N HIS A 176 19.30 18.08 6.12
CA HIS A 176 19.76 16.75 6.48
C HIS A 176 18.95 16.22 7.67
N SER A 177 19.05 14.91 7.89
CA SER A 177 18.50 14.25 9.08
C SER A 177 19.56 13.29 9.60
N LEU A 178 19.95 13.43 10.85
CA LEU A 178 20.93 12.57 11.50
C LEU A 178 20.31 11.91 12.74
N SER A 179 20.40 10.58 12.78
CA SER A 179 20.07 9.77 13.94
C SER A 179 21.21 8.83 14.26
N LEU A 180 21.67 8.85 15.51
CA LEU A 180 22.71 7.97 16.02
C LEU A 180 22.07 6.89 16.90
N TYR A 181 22.25 5.62 16.52
CA TYR A 181 21.74 4.49 17.30
C TYR A 181 22.86 3.91 18.16
N ALA A 182 22.65 3.91 19.48
CA ALA A 182 23.68 3.53 20.44
C ALA A 182 23.10 2.69 21.59
N ASP A 183 23.99 2.09 22.39
CA ASP A 183 23.62 1.45 23.65
C ASP A 183 23.99 2.33 24.83
N CYS A 184 23.13 2.38 25.85
CA CYS A 184 23.41 3.14 27.05
C CYS A 184 24.52 2.47 27.87
N ILE A 185 25.62 3.19 28.10
CA ILE A 185 26.75 2.72 28.90
C ILE A 185 26.57 2.94 30.41
N LYS A 186 25.48 3.62 30.82
CA LYS A 186 25.19 3.90 32.24
C LYS A 186 24.90 2.59 32.98
N PRO A 187 25.65 2.24 34.05
CA PRO A 187 25.52 0.94 34.74
C PRO A 187 24.11 0.65 35.26
N ALA A 188 23.41 1.69 35.74
CA ALA A 188 22.02 1.63 36.17
C ALA A 188 21.19 2.63 35.35
N CYS A 189 20.87 2.27 34.11
CA CYS A 189 20.00 3.11 33.28
C CYS A 189 18.56 3.05 33.82
N PRO A 190 17.96 4.17 34.28
CA PRO A 190 16.61 4.17 34.86
C PRO A 190 15.51 3.87 33.83
N HIS A 191 15.86 3.85 32.54
CA HIS A 191 14.92 3.60 31.44
C HIS A 191 15.03 2.18 30.87
N ARG A 192 16.01 1.38 31.29
CA ARG A 192 16.15 -0.01 30.84
C ARG A 192 15.04 -0.82 31.52
N LYS A 193 14.12 -1.37 30.73
CA LYS A 193 13.08 -2.29 31.20
C LYS A 193 13.66 -3.66 31.53
#